data_AF-A0AAW2JGC8-F1
#
_entry.id   AF-A0AAW2JGC8-F1
#
_cell.length_a   1.000
_cell.length_b   1.000
_cell.length_c   1.000
_cell.angle_alpha   90.00
_cell.angle_beta   90.00
_cell.angle_gamma   90.00
#
_symmetry.space_group_name_H-M   'P 1'
#
loop_
_entity.id
_entity.type
_entity.pdbx_description
1 polymer ?
#
loop_
_entity_poly.entity_id
_entity_poly.type
_entity_poly.pdbx_seq_one_letter_code
_entity_poly.pdbx_strand_id
1 'polypeptide(L)'
;MAKSIWLLLAIAAWYDYEIWQMDVKTDFLNDLVESIYALKQASRSWNTRFDEVIWGYDFVKNDYDPCIYMKISGSSVAYLVFYVDDILLIDIKMLGDIKAWLSTQFSMKDMGDASYILGIKIYRDRSRRMLELT
;
A
#
# COMPACT_ATOMS: atom_id res chain seq x y z
N MET A 1 11.16 -4.62 8.05
CA MET A 1 10.53 -3.83 6.99
C MET A 1 10.87 -4.37 5.59
N ALA A 2 12.07 -4.13 5.05
CA ALA A 2 12.36 -4.53 3.65
C ALA A 2 12.17 -6.04 3.37
N LYS A 3 12.61 -6.93 4.27
CA LYS A 3 12.51 -8.39 4.09
C LYS A 3 11.08 -8.89 3.86
N SER A 4 10.10 -8.37 4.60
CA SER A 4 8.71 -8.81 4.50
C SER A 4 8.05 -8.31 3.22
N ILE A 5 8.41 -7.11 2.77
CA ILE A 5 7.98 -6.58 1.46
C ILE A 5 8.55 -7.46 0.34
N TRP A 6 9.83 -7.83 0.40
CA TRP A 6 10.42 -8.76 -0.58
C TRP A 6 9.72 -10.13 -0.59
N LEU A 7 9.36 -10.65 0.59
CA LEU A 7 8.62 -11.90 0.69
C LEU A 7 7.22 -11.79 0.07
N LEU A 8 6.49 -10.70 0.32
CA LEU A 8 5.19 -10.45 -0.29
C LEU A 8 5.29 -10.34 -1.82
N LEU A 9 6.33 -9.67 -2.34
CA LEU A 9 6.56 -9.58 -3.78
C LEU A 9 6.89 -10.94 -4.40
N ALA A 10 7.69 -11.76 -3.71
CA ALA A 10 7.96 -13.12 -4.17
C ALA A 10 6.68 -13.97 -4.21
N ILE A 11 5.83 -13.87 -3.18
CA ILE A 11 4.52 -14.54 -3.13
C ILE A 11 3.63 -14.02 -4.28
N ALA A 12 3.57 -12.71 -4.48
CA ALA A 12 2.77 -12.10 -5.53
C ALA A 12 3.23 -12.53 -6.93
N ALA A 13 4.53 -12.59 -7.17
CA ALA A 13 5.10 -13.07 -8.43
C ALA A 13 4.78 -14.56 -8.67
N TRP A 14 4.93 -15.39 -7.63
CA TRP A 14 4.73 -16.84 -7.72
C TRP A 14 3.26 -17.21 -7.98
N TYR A 15 2.34 -16.61 -7.23
CA TYR A 15 0.90 -16.86 -7.33
C TYR A 15 0.20 -15.94 -8.34
N ASP A 16 0.94 -15.05 -9.00
CA ASP A 16 0.44 -14.10 -9.99
C ASP A 16 -0.61 -13.12 -9.48
N TYR A 17 -0.41 -12.60 -8.28
CA TYR A 17 -1.28 -11.59 -7.69
C TYR A 17 -1.07 -10.26 -8.42
N GLU A 18 -2.09 -9.42 -8.54
CA GLU A 18 -1.89 -8.06 -9.01
C GLU A 18 -1.06 -7.29 -7.99
N ILE A 19 -0.20 -6.40 -8.47
CA ILE A 19 0.63 -5.54 -7.64
C ILE A 19 0.36 -4.13 -8.14
N TRP A 20 -0.43 -3.40 -7.38
CA TRP A 20 -1.02 -2.14 -7.80
C TRP A 20 -0.53 -1.00 -6.93
N GLN A 21 -0.18 0.12 -7.55
CA GLN A 21 0.28 1.30 -6.85
C GLN A 21 -0.84 2.33 -6.76
N MET A 22 -1.02 2.87 -5.57
CA MET A 22 -1.83 4.06 -5.32
C MET A 22 -0.99 5.07 -4.57
N ASP A 23 -1.27 6.33 -4.80
CA ASP A 23 -0.61 7.47 -4.16
C ASP A 23 -1.67 8.25 -3.39
N VAL A 24 -1.46 8.45 -2.08
CA VAL A 24 -2.30 9.37 -1.31
C VAL A 24 -1.82 10.78 -1.61
N LYS A 25 -2.70 11.58 -2.21
CA LYS A 25 -2.49 13.02 -2.25
C LYS A 25 -2.75 13.58 -0.87
N THR A 26 -1.73 14.16 -0.28
CA THR A 26 -1.85 14.91 0.97
C THR A 26 -2.42 16.31 0.78
N ASP A 27 -3.37 16.48 -0.15
CA ASP A 27 -4.06 17.75 -0.42
C ASP A 27 -4.84 18.27 0.81
N PHE A 28 -5.17 17.42 1.79
CA PHE A 28 -5.74 17.83 3.09
C PHE A 28 -4.80 18.72 3.92
N LEU A 29 -3.54 18.86 3.50
CA LEU A 29 -2.51 19.65 4.16
C LEU A 29 -2.27 21.01 3.49
N ASN A 30 -3.05 21.34 2.46
CA ASN A 30 -3.01 22.63 1.79
C ASN A 30 -3.63 23.72 2.69
N ASP A 31 -2.76 24.34 3.48
CA ASP A 31 -2.56 25.79 3.53
C ASP A 31 -1.54 26.20 4.61
N LEU A 32 -1.02 25.25 5.42
CA LEU A 32 -0.10 25.59 6.53
C LEU A 32 1.12 24.63 6.70
N VAL A 33 1.28 23.59 5.86
CA VAL A 33 1.93 22.35 6.31
C VAL A 33 3.23 21.94 5.62
N GLU A 34 3.82 22.67 4.67
CA GLU A 34 5.23 22.38 4.32
C GLU A 34 6.15 22.45 5.56
N SER A 35 5.82 23.32 6.52
CA SER A 35 6.48 23.43 7.83
C SER A 35 6.02 22.39 8.87
N ILE A 36 4.80 21.84 8.74
CA ILE A 36 4.21 20.87 9.69
C ILE A 36 4.56 19.42 9.30
N TYR A 37 4.74 19.09 8.02
CA TYR A 37 5.28 17.79 7.58
C TYR A 37 6.70 17.55 8.11
N ALA A 38 7.48 18.62 8.27
CA ALA A 38 8.80 18.57 8.91
C ALA A 38 8.74 18.22 10.41
N LEU A 39 7.57 18.31 11.03
CA LEU A 39 7.38 17.96 12.43
C LEU A 39 7.00 16.49 12.56
N LYS A 40 7.80 15.75 13.34
CA LYS A 40 7.54 14.33 13.68
C LYS A 40 6.13 14.07 14.23
N GLN A 41 5.47 15.07 14.80
CA GLN A 41 4.11 14.93 15.33
C GLN A 41 3.06 14.80 14.23
N ALA A 42 3.18 15.53 13.12
CA ALA A 42 2.20 15.48 12.02
C ALA A 42 2.22 14.12 11.32
N SER A 43 3.42 13.60 11.02
CA SER A 43 3.59 12.26 10.44
C SER A 43 3.03 11.17 11.36
N ARG A 44 3.14 11.31 12.69
CA ARG A 44 2.52 10.38 13.64
C ARG A 44 1.00 10.45 13.61
N SER A 45 0.42 11.65 13.64
CA SER A 45 -1.04 11.83 13.56
C SER A 45 -1.61 11.28 12.26
N TRP A 46 -0.88 11.45 11.14
CA TRP A 46 -1.23 10.88 9.85
C TRP A 46 -1.25 9.35 9.89
N ASN A 47 -0.18 8.72 10.40
CA ASN A 47 -0.13 7.27 10.55
C ASN A 47 -1.25 6.76 11.46
N THR A 48 -1.50 7.39 12.61
CA THR A 48 -2.61 7.00 13.50
C THR A 48 -3.96 7.08 12.79
N ARG A 49 -4.22 8.16 12.04
CA ARG A 49 -5.47 8.30 11.27
C ARG A 49 -5.60 7.22 10.20
N PHE A 50 -4.51 6.89 9.52
CA PHE A 50 -4.48 5.83 8.53
C PHE A 50 -4.79 4.47 9.16
N ASP A 51 -4.10 4.11 10.26
CA ASP A 51 -4.33 2.88 11.02
C ASP A 51 -5.81 2.72 11.42
N GLU A 52 -6.44 3.78 11.95
CA GLU A 52 -7.85 3.78 12.34
C GLU A 52 -8.80 3.54 11.16
N VAL A 53 -8.55 4.20 10.03
CA VAL A 53 -9.37 4.07 8.81
C VAL A 53 -9.26 2.64 8.26
N ILE A 54 -8.05 2.14 8.09
CA ILE A 54 -7.77 0.82 7.52
C ILE A 54 -8.36 -0.28 8.41
N TRP A 55 -8.25 -0.15 9.73
CA TRP A 55 -8.88 -1.07 10.67
C TRP A 55 -10.41 -1.12 10.52
N GLY A 56 -11.05 0.03 10.24
CA GLY A 56 -12.48 0.13 9.97
C GLY A 56 -12.97 -0.60 8.71
N TYR A 57 -12.05 -1.11 7.88
CA TYR A 57 -12.34 -1.91 6.68
C TYR A 57 -11.75 -3.32 6.78
N ASP A 58 -11.74 -3.88 7.99
CA ASP A 58 -11.28 -5.23 8.37
C ASP A 58 -9.86 -5.60 7.94
N PHE A 59 -9.00 -4.62 7.69
CA PHE A 59 -7.58 -4.89 7.58
C PHE A 59 -6.98 -5.04 8.98
N VAL A 60 -6.12 -6.04 9.13
CA VAL A 60 -5.36 -6.31 10.34
C VAL A 60 -3.92 -5.89 10.09
N LYS A 61 -3.41 -4.99 10.94
CA LYS A 61 -2.00 -4.56 10.90
C LYS A 61 -1.08 -5.71 11.33
N ASN A 62 0.04 -5.86 10.66
CA ASN A 62 1.05 -6.84 11.03
C ASN A 62 1.86 -6.35 12.26
N ASP A 63 2.03 -7.21 13.26
CA ASP A 63 2.72 -6.87 14.50
C ASP A 63 4.23 -6.67 14.34
N TYR A 64 4.86 -7.34 13.37
CA TYR A 64 6.30 -7.30 13.13
C TYR A 64 6.70 -6.17 12.16
N ASP A 65 5.85 -5.90 11.18
CA ASP A 65 6.04 -4.86 10.18
C ASP A 65 4.78 -3.97 10.08
N PRO A 66 4.69 -2.91 10.91
CA PRO A 66 3.50 -2.05 11.03
C PRO A 66 3.09 -1.28 9.75
N CYS A 67 3.90 -1.35 8.69
CA CYS A 67 3.54 -0.84 7.37
C CYS A 67 2.73 -1.83 6.54
N ILE A 68 2.58 -3.07 6.98
CA ILE A 68 1.88 -4.14 6.26
C ILE A 68 0.54 -4.40 6.94
N TYR A 69 -0.51 -4.44 6.13
CA TYR A 69 -1.87 -4.75 6.53
C TYR A 69 -2.38 -5.92 5.70
N MET A 70 -3.20 -6.77 6.29
CA MET A 70 -3.79 -7.93 5.63
C MET A 70 -5.29 -7.94 5.82
N LYS A 71 -6.04 -8.16 4.74
CA LYS A 71 -7.49 -8.42 4.78
C LYS A 71 -7.75 -9.80 4.21
N ILE A 72 -8.55 -10.60 4.90
CA ILE A 72 -9.04 -11.89 4.44
C ILE A 72 -10.54 -11.79 4.26
N SER A 73 -11.04 -12.17 3.08
CA SER A 73 -12.48 -12.25 2.80
C SER A 73 -12.77 -13.57 2.09
N GLY A 74 -13.36 -14.52 2.83
CA GLY A 74 -13.57 -15.88 2.35
C GLY A 74 -12.25 -16.55 1.97
N SER A 75 -12.11 -16.91 0.69
CA SER A 75 -10.89 -17.51 0.14
C SER A 75 -9.91 -16.49 -0.46
N SER A 76 -10.15 -15.19 -0.30
CA SER A 76 -9.36 -14.12 -0.91
C SER A 76 -8.52 -13.42 0.17
N VAL A 77 -7.29 -13.05 -0.19
CA VAL A 77 -6.38 -12.31 0.69
C VAL A 77 -5.83 -11.11 -0.07
N ALA A 78 -5.90 -9.93 0.56
CA ALA A 78 -5.25 -8.72 0.09
C ALA A 78 -4.21 -8.29 1.11
N TYR A 79 -3.07 -7.83 0.60
CA TYR A 79 -2.08 -7.11 1.38
C TYR A 79 -2.05 -5.65 0.95
N LEU A 80 -1.95 -4.77 1.93
CA LEU A 80 -1.72 -3.34 1.74
C LEU A 80 -0.40 -3.01 2.42
N VAL A 81 0.57 -2.50 1.66
CA VAL A 81 1.82 -1.97 2.19
C VAL A 81 1.76 -0.45 2.10
N PHE A 82 1.86 0.22 3.24
CA PHE A 82 1.78 1.67 3.35
C PHE A 82 3.14 2.26 3.70
N TYR A 83 3.67 3.13 2.85
CA TYR A 83 4.95 3.78 3.06
C TYR A 83 4.89 5.27 2.70
N VAL A 84 4.80 6.12 3.73
CA VAL A 84 4.69 7.57 3.60
C VAL A 84 3.45 7.97 2.78
N ASP A 85 3.60 8.22 1.48
CA ASP A 85 2.52 8.61 0.57
C ASP A 85 2.18 7.49 -0.44
N ASP A 86 3.05 6.47 -0.56
CA ASP A 86 2.86 5.32 -1.44
C ASP A 86 2.06 4.21 -0.75
N ILE A 87 1.07 3.68 -1.46
CA ILE A 87 0.31 2.47 -1.09
C ILE A 87 0.49 1.41 -2.17
N LEU A 88 0.99 0.25 -1.76
CA LEU A 88 1.07 -0.94 -2.60
C LEU A 88 -0.04 -1.92 -2.21
N LEU A 89 -0.93 -2.22 -3.15
CA LEU A 89 -1.95 -3.24 -3.00
C LEU A 89 -1.52 -4.52 -3.71
N ILE A 90 -1.60 -5.64 -3.00
CA ILE A 90 -1.27 -6.97 -3.54
C ILE A 90 -2.48 -7.86 -3.35
N ASP A 91 -3.21 -8.14 -4.42
CA ASP A 91 -4.48 -8.89 -4.38
C ASP A 91 -4.89 -9.35 -5.80
N ILE A 92 -5.90 -10.23 -5.92
CA ILE A 92 -6.50 -10.61 -7.21
C ILE A 92 -7.98 -10.19 -7.33
N LYS A 93 -8.76 -10.29 -6.25
CA LYS A 93 -10.24 -10.30 -6.33
C LYS A 93 -10.93 -9.08 -5.71
N MET A 94 -10.35 -8.53 -4.66
CA MET A 94 -10.86 -7.42 -3.86
C MET A 94 -10.29 -6.06 -4.31
N LEU A 95 -9.34 -6.02 -5.25
CA LEU A 95 -8.61 -4.82 -5.65
C LEU A 95 -9.56 -3.66 -6.00
N GLY A 96 -10.56 -3.89 -6.84
CA GLY A 96 -11.53 -2.86 -7.23
C GLY A 96 -12.25 -2.23 -6.03
N ASP A 97 -12.75 -3.06 -5.12
CA ASP A 97 -13.48 -2.62 -3.93
C ASP A 97 -12.57 -1.89 -2.94
N ILE A 98 -11.34 -2.36 -2.75
CA ILE A 98 -10.35 -1.71 -1.88
C ILE A 98 -10.00 -0.33 -2.43
N LYS A 99 -9.72 -0.22 -3.74
CA LYS A 99 -9.39 1.07 -4.39
C LYS A 99 -10.54 2.07 -4.28
N ALA A 100 -11.75 1.62 -4.58
CA ALA A 100 -12.95 2.46 -4.49
C ALA A 100 -13.14 2.95 -3.04
N TRP A 101 -13.06 2.05 -2.07
CA TRP A 101 -13.22 2.40 -0.66
C TRP A 101 -12.12 3.35 -0.17
N LEU A 102 -10.83 3.08 -0.45
CA LEU A 102 -9.73 3.98 -0.09
C LEU A 102 -9.94 5.39 -0.65
N SER A 103 -10.45 5.48 -1.88
CA SER A 103 -10.76 6.77 -2.55
C SER A 103 -11.93 7.51 -1.93
N THR A 104 -12.75 6.85 -1.10
CA THR A 104 -13.78 7.54 -0.27
C THR A 104 -13.21 8.13 1.01
N GLN A 105 -12.08 7.60 1.49
CA GLN A 105 -11.47 7.99 2.76
C GLN A 105 -10.36 9.04 2.58
N PHE A 106 -9.64 8.97 1.47
CA PHE A 106 -8.49 9.81 1.15
C PHE A 106 -8.56 10.35 -0.28
N SER A 107 -7.89 11.46 -0.53
CA SER A 107 -7.64 11.92 -1.91
C SER A 107 -6.61 10.98 -2.52
N MET A 108 -7.07 10.05 -3.36
CA MET A 108 -6.23 9.01 -3.94
C MET A 108 -5.93 9.28 -5.40
N LYS A 109 -4.73 8.93 -5.83
CA LYS A 109 -4.32 8.84 -7.23
C LYS A 109 -3.99 7.39 -7.55
N ASP A 110 -4.74 6.83 -8.50
CA ASP A 110 -4.46 5.50 -9.03
C ASP A 110 -3.24 5.58 -9.98
N MET A 111 -2.17 4.85 -9.66
CA MET A 111 -0.94 4.81 -10.46
C MET A 111 -0.85 3.59 -11.39
N GLY A 112 -1.81 2.68 -11.35
CA GLY A 112 -1.79 1.47 -12.16
C GLY A 112 -0.95 0.33 -11.57
N ASP A 113 -0.51 -0.56 -12.45
CA ASP A 113 0.47 -1.59 -12.12
C ASP A 113 1.74 -0.96 -11.53
N ALA A 114 2.21 -1.52 -10.43
CA ALA A 114 3.40 -1.03 -9.76
C ALA A 114 4.60 -1.10 -10.71
N SER A 115 5.22 0.05 -10.93
CA SER A 115 6.48 0.19 -11.66
C SER A 115 7.64 0.54 -10.74
N TYR A 116 7.34 1.00 -9.53
CA TYR A 116 8.29 1.34 -8.49
C TYR A 116 7.77 0.86 -7.14
N ILE A 117 8.68 0.40 -6.27
CA ILE A 117 8.40 0.07 -4.87
C ILE A 117 9.55 0.62 -4.04
N LEU A 118 9.24 1.53 -3.11
CA LEU A 118 10.25 2.18 -2.25
C LEU A 118 11.40 2.83 -3.04
N GLY A 119 11.09 3.41 -4.20
CA GLY A 119 12.08 4.02 -5.11
C GLY A 119 12.89 3.04 -5.96
N ILE A 120 12.66 1.73 -5.84
CA ILE A 120 13.30 0.70 -6.66
C ILE A 120 12.38 0.40 -7.84
N LYS A 121 12.93 0.39 -9.06
CA LYS A 121 12.14 0.08 -10.25
C LYS A 121 11.88 -1.42 -10.30
N ILE A 122 10.65 -1.80 -10.65
CA ILE A 122 10.28 -3.20 -10.79
C ILE A 122 9.92 -3.51 -12.23
N TYR A 123 10.35 -4.69 -12.69
CA TYR A 123 9.94 -5.26 -13.97
C TYR A 123 9.31 -6.63 -13.71
N ARG A 124 8.12 -6.85 -14.26
CA ARG A 124 7.36 -8.08 -14.05
C ARG A 124 7.31 -8.93 -15.31
N ASP A 125 7.86 -10.13 -15.22
CA ASP A 125 7.70 -11.18 -16.22
C ASP A 125 6.72 -12.23 -15.70
N ARG A 126 5.46 -12.13 -16.16
CA ARG A 126 4.41 -13.08 -15.77
C ARG A 126 4.63 -14.49 -16.32
N SER A 127 5.31 -14.62 -17.47
CA SER A 127 5.59 -15.92 -18.09
C SER A 127 6.61 -16.72 -17.27
N ARG A 128 7.57 -16.02 -16.67
CA ARG A 128 8.61 -16.60 -15.81
C ARG A 128 8.28 -16.51 -14.32
N ARG A 129 7.10 -15.99 -13.95
CA ARG A 129 6.67 -15.76 -12.55
C ARG A 129 7.74 -14.99 -11.76
N MET A 130 8.31 -13.95 -12.38
CA MET A 130 9.49 -13.25 -11.88
C MET A 130 9.23 -11.74 -11.75
N LEU A 131 9.80 -11.16 -10.70
CA LEU A 131 9.99 -9.72 -10.55
C LEU A 131 11.48 -9.43 -10.53
N GLU A 132 11.93 -8.60 -11.46
CA GLU A 132 13.28 -8.04 -11.48
C GLU A 132 13.25 -6.64 -10.86
N LEU A 133 14.30 -6.30 -10.14
CA LEU A 133 14.40 -5.13 -9.29
C LEU A 133 15.71 -4.41 -9.64
N THR A 134 15.59 -3.17 -10.11
CA THR A 134 16.72 -2.39 -10.66
C THR A 134 16.83 -1.02 -10.03
#